data_AF-A0AAV1NCN2-F1
#
_entry.id   AF-A0AAV1NCN2-F1
#
_cell.length_a   1.000
_cell.length_b   1.000
_cell.length_c   1.000
_cell.angle_alpha   90.00
_cell.angle_beta   90.00
_cell.angle_gamma   90.00
#
_symmetry.space_group_name_H-M   'P 1'
#
loop_
_entity.id
_entity.type
_entity.pdbx_description
1 polymer ?
#
loop_
_entity_poly.entity_id
_entity_poly.type
_entity_poly.pdbx_seq_one_letter_code
_entity_poly.pdbx_strand_id
1 'polypeptide(L)'
;MASSADVHVRICGQEIIKYDLEIKALIQDIRDCPGPQSTLLEFNSQVKDKFNHLRLRIQDLEQMAKEQDRETDRLTIQAETESQRKQMLSNQTAWRKANLACKLSIDNMEKDELLHGGDTGSTRQRKVTKESLVETSSNITESLMSISRMMAEQVNQSDDTIGTLAPPGQCWKPTRSLKT
;
A
#
# COMPACT_ATOMS: atom_id res chain seq x y z
N MET A 1 27.77 -4.72 20.79
CA MET A 1 27.73 -5.26 19.41
C MET A 1 26.26 -5.47 19.08
N ALA A 2 25.76 -4.91 17.98
CA ALA A 2 24.38 -5.17 17.56
C ALA A 2 24.20 -6.68 17.30
N SER A 3 23.10 -7.27 17.77
CA SER A 3 22.80 -8.68 17.50
C SER A 3 22.55 -8.88 16.00
N SER A 4 22.74 -10.09 15.47
CA SER A 4 22.43 -10.38 14.06
C SER A 4 20.99 -10.01 13.71
N ALA A 5 20.05 -10.24 14.64
CA ALA A 5 18.65 -9.88 14.51
C ALA A 5 18.43 -8.36 14.30
N ASP A 6 19.15 -7.50 15.03
CA ASP A 6 19.09 -6.03 14.88
C ASP A 6 19.54 -5.58 13.47
N VAL A 7 20.55 -6.25 12.91
CA VAL A 7 21.03 -5.95 11.55
C VAL A 7 19.97 -6.31 10.50
N HIS A 8 19.30 -7.46 10.62
CA HIS A 8 18.26 -7.88 9.69
C HIS A 8 17.03 -6.96 9.73
N VAL A 9 16.59 -6.57 10.93
CA VAL A 9 15.49 -5.62 11.12
C VAL A 9 15.81 -4.30 10.43
N ARG A 10 17.02 -3.75 10.61
CA ARG A 10 17.43 -2.51 9.97
C ARG A 10 17.49 -2.61 8.44
N ILE A 11 18.01 -3.71 7.90
CA ILE A 11 18.05 -3.94 6.44
C ILE A 11 16.64 -3.97 5.88
N CYS A 12 15.74 -4.71 6.53
CA CYS A 12 14.34 -4.80 6.11
C CYS A 12 13.66 -3.42 6.13
N GLY A 13 13.86 -2.64 7.20
CA GLY A 13 13.35 -1.27 7.30
C GLY A 13 13.87 -0.36 6.17
N GLN A 14 15.14 -0.48 5.79
CA GLN A 14 15.70 0.28 4.67
C GLN A 14 15.08 -0.11 3.31
N GLU A 15 14.83 -1.39 3.08
CA GLU A 15 14.17 -1.85 1.86
C GLU A 15 12.72 -1.40 1.79
N ILE A 16 12.01 -1.40 2.91
CA ILE A 16 10.65 -0.86 3.03
C ILE A 16 10.64 0.62 2.63
N ILE A 17 11.53 1.44 3.20
CA ILE A 17 11.66 2.86 2.86
C ILE A 17 11.98 3.04 1.37
N LYS A 18 12.88 2.22 0.82
CA LYS A 18 13.23 2.26 -0.60
C LYS A 18 11.99 2.03 -1.47
N TYR A 19 11.23 0.96 -1.23
CA TYR A 19 10.04 0.66 -2.03
C TYR A 19 8.93 1.71 -1.85
N ASP A 20 8.75 2.26 -0.65
CA ASP A 20 7.81 3.36 -0.40
C ASP A 20 8.15 4.60 -1.24
N LEU A 21 9.43 5.00 -1.28
CA LEU A 21 9.89 6.12 -2.10
C LEU A 21 9.75 5.87 -3.60
N GLU A 22 10.09 4.67 -4.07
CA GLU A 22 9.92 4.27 -5.47
C GLU A 22 8.43 4.31 -5.88
N ILE A 23 7.52 3.85 -5.01
CA ILE A 23 6.07 3.95 -5.24
C ILE A 23 5.64 5.42 -5.34
N LYS A 24 6.09 6.27 -4.42
CA LYS A 24 5.75 7.70 -4.42
C LYS A 24 6.26 8.42 -5.67
N ALA A 25 7.47 8.09 -6.13
CA ALA A 25 8.03 8.61 -7.38
C ALA A 25 7.16 8.19 -8.58
N LEU A 26 6.84 6.90 -8.70
CA LEU A 26 5.97 6.41 -9.78
C LEU A 26 4.56 7.01 -9.74
N ILE A 27 4.00 7.25 -8.55
CA ILE A 27 2.71 7.94 -8.42
C ILE A 27 2.79 9.36 -8.98
N GLN A 28 3.92 10.05 -8.75
CA GLN A 28 4.15 11.38 -9.29
C GLN A 28 4.31 11.33 -10.82
N ASP A 29 5.08 10.38 -11.34
CA ASP A 29 5.21 10.17 -12.79
C ASP A 29 3.85 9.91 -13.45
N ILE A 30 2.96 9.16 -12.80
CA ILE A 30 1.58 8.94 -13.28
C ILE A 30 0.78 10.24 -13.31
N ARG A 31 0.91 11.11 -12.29
CA ARG A 31 0.19 12.40 -12.27
C ARG A 31 0.63 13.32 -13.38
N ASP A 32 1.93 13.31 -13.65
CA ASP A 32 2.56 14.21 -14.62
C ASP A 32 2.56 13.61 -16.04
N CYS A 33 2.03 12.40 -16.24
CA CYS A 33 1.99 11.71 -17.52
C CYS A 33 0.96 12.34 -18.48
N PRO A 34 1.40 12.98 -19.59
CA PRO A 34 0.53 13.46 -20.66
C PRO A 34 0.41 12.45 -21.81
N GLY A 35 1.14 11.33 -21.71
CA GLY A 35 1.36 10.38 -22.78
C GLY A 35 0.21 9.41 -23.02
N PRO A 36 0.31 8.57 -24.07
CA PRO A 36 -0.73 7.64 -24.45
C PRO A 36 -0.96 6.59 -23.38
N GLN A 37 -2.16 6.00 -23.39
CA GLN A 37 -2.62 4.98 -22.45
C GLN A 37 -1.61 3.84 -22.18
N SER A 38 -0.78 3.47 -23.16
CA SER A 38 0.28 2.47 -23.02
C SER A 38 1.33 2.82 -21.97
N THR A 39 1.72 4.09 -21.86
CA THR A 39 2.71 4.56 -20.87
C THR A 39 2.12 4.48 -19.46
N LEU A 40 0.84 4.86 -19.32
CA LEU A 40 0.11 4.71 -18.07
C LEU A 40 0.01 3.23 -17.65
N LEU A 41 -0.21 2.31 -18.59
CA LEU A 41 -0.25 0.87 -18.31
C LEU A 41 1.09 0.35 -17.79
N GLU A 42 2.21 0.81 -18.35
CA GLU A 42 3.55 0.45 -17.90
C GLU A 42 3.82 0.94 -16.48
N PHE A 43 3.56 2.22 -16.18
CA PHE A 43 3.70 2.75 -14.82
C PHE A 43 2.82 1.98 -13.82
N ASN A 44 1.61 1.60 -14.21
CA ASN A 44 0.74 0.78 -13.37
C ASN A 44 1.31 -0.61 -13.09
N SER A 45 1.99 -1.24 -14.05
CA SER A 45 2.69 -2.50 -13.82
C SER A 45 3.82 -2.33 -12.82
N GLN A 46 4.66 -1.30 -13.00
CA GLN A 46 5.78 -1.02 -12.11
C GLN A 46 5.30 -0.73 -10.68
N VAL A 47 4.27 0.10 -10.51
CA VAL A 47 3.71 0.38 -9.17
C VAL A 47 3.21 -0.90 -8.50
N LYS A 48 2.54 -1.79 -9.23
CA LYS A 48 2.09 -3.09 -8.68
C LYS A 48 3.25 -3.94 -8.19
N ASP A 49 4.32 -4.05 -8.99
CA ASP A 49 5.50 -4.82 -8.62
C ASP A 49 6.16 -4.25 -7.36
N LYS A 50 6.28 -2.92 -7.25
CA LYS A 50 6.80 -2.27 -6.04
C LYS A 50 5.91 -2.46 -4.82
N PHE A 51 4.58 -2.41 -4.97
CA PHE A 51 3.65 -2.72 -3.87
C PHE A 51 3.79 -4.17 -3.40
N ASN A 52 3.99 -5.12 -4.32
CA ASN A 52 4.22 -6.52 -3.97
C ASN A 52 5.50 -6.68 -3.14
N HIS A 53 6.60 -6.05 -3.56
CA HIS A 53 7.85 -6.07 -2.80
C HIS A 53 7.72 -5.40 -1.43
N LEU A 54 7.11 -4.22 -1.36
CA LEU A 54 6.84 -3.52 -0.10
C LEU A 54 6.03 -4.40 0.86
N ARG A 55 4.98 -5.07 0.36
CA ARG A 55 4.16 -5.97 1.15
C ARG A 55 4.96 -7.14 1.73
N LEU A 56 5.80 -7.78 0.91
CA LEU A 56 6.63 -8.90 1.37
C LEU A 56 7.59 -8.45 2.47
N ARG A 57 8.23 -7.27 2.32
CA ARG A 57 9.13 -6.76 3.37
C ARG A 57 8.40 -6.39 4.66
N ILE A 58 7.19 -5.85 4.58
CA ILE A 58 6.37 -5.61 5.79
C ILE A 58 6.03 -6.94 6.49
N GLN A 59 5.79 -8.02 5.74
CA GLN A 59 5.57 -9.36 6.31
C GLN A 59 6.84 -9.93 6.95
N ASP A 60 8.00 -9.75 6.31
CA ASP A 60 9.29 -10.13 6.88
C ASP A 60 9.52 -9.40 8.22
N LEU A 61 9.22 -8.09 8.28
CA LEU A 61 9.37 -7.29 9.50
C LEU A 61 8.46 -7.77 10.64
N GLU A 62 7.22 -8.14 10.31
CA GLU A 62 6.31 -8.74 11.28
C GLU A 62 6.80 -10.09 11.80
N GLN A 63 7.38 -10.92 10.93
CA GLN A 63 7.95 -12.20 11.31
C GLN A 63 9.17 -12.00 12.24
N MET A 64 10.04 -11.05 11.91
CA MET A 64 11.17 -10.66 12.76
C MET A 64 10.72 -10.13 14.13
N ALA A 65 9.57 -9.46 14.22
CA ALA A 65 9.00 -9.05 15.52
C ALA A 65 8.66 -10.27 16.40
N LYS A 66 8.08 -11.32 15.81
CA LYS A 66 7.68 -12.55 16.51
C LYS A 66 8.88 -13.36 17.01
N GLU A 67 10.01 -13.24 16.34
CA GLU A 67 11.27 -13.93 16.68
C GLU A 67 12.06 -13.22 17.77
N GLN A 68 11.60 -12.05 18.24
CA GLN A 68 12.35 -11.24 19.17
C GLN A 68 12.13 -11.68 20.63
N ASP A 69 13.22 -11.98 21.33
CA ASP A 69 13.19 -12.46 22.73
C ASP A 69 12.78 -11.36 23.72
N ARG A 70 13.12 -10.11 23.39
CA ARG A 70 12.87 -8.95 24.26
C ARG A 70 11.54 -8.32 23.89
N GLU A 71 10.62 -8.30 24.85
CA GLU A 71 9.29 -7.73 24.70
C GLU A 71 9.31 -6.27 24.21
N THR A 72 10.24 -5.46 24.71
CA THR A 72 10.40 -4.06 24.29
C THR A 72 10.73 -3.94 22.80
N ASP A 73 11.58 -4.83 22.31
CA ASP A 73 12.09 -4.80 20.94
C ASP A 73 10.99 -5.34 20.01
N ARG A 74 10.27 -6.40 20.43
CA ARG A 74 9.05 -6.89 19.78
C ARG A 74 8.00 -5.80 19.57
N LEU A 75 7.63 -5.09 20.65
CA LEU A 75 6.61 -4.03 20.58
C LEU A 75 7.06 -2.87 19.68
N THR A 76 8.35 -2.54 19.69
CA THR A 76 8.90 -1.49 18.83
C THR A 76 8.76 -1.86 17.35
N ILE A 77 9.16 -3.07 16.98
CA ILE A 77 9.08 -3.56 15.59
C ILE A 77 7.60 -3.70 15.16
N GLN A 78 6.72 -4.13 16.06
CA GLN A 78 5.29 -4.25 15.79
C GLN A 78 4.65 -2.88 15.50
N ALA A 79 4.95 -1.86 16.31
CA ALA A 79 4.48 -0.49 16.09
C ALA A 79 5.00 0.09 14.76
N GLU A 80 6.26 -0.19 14.42
CA GLU A 80 6.83 0.20 13.12
C GLU A 80 6.10 -0.48 11.96
N THR A 81 5.86 -1.79 12.06
CA THR A 81 5.13 -2.58 11.06
C THR A 81 3.73 -2.02 10.81
N GLU A 82 3.00 -1.65 11.87
CA GLU A 82 1.68 -1.01 11.76
C GLU A 82 1.74 0.35 11.07
N SER A 83 2.75 1.16 11.39
CA SER A 83 2.98 2.44 10.72
C SER A 83 3.22 2.25 9.22
N GLN A 84 4.08 1.29 8.85
CA GLN A 84 4.38 0.96 7.45
C GLN A 84 3.13 0.49 6.68
N ARG A 85 2.26 -0.30 7.32
CA ARG A 85 0.96 -0.71 6.73
C ARG A 85 0.06 0.49 6.45
N LYS A 86 -0.05 1.43 7.40
CA LYS A 86 -0.85 2.65 7.22
C LYS A 86 -0.28 3.50 6.07
N GLN A 87 1.03 3.62 5.96
CA GLN A 87 1.68 4.33 4.86
C GLN A 87 1.41 3.67 3.50
N MET A 88 1.51 2.34 3.42
CA MET A 88 1.19 1.59 2.20
C MET A 88 -0.27 1.82 1.73
N LEU A 89 -1.23 1.87 2.66
CA LEU A 89 -2.64 2.20 2.34
C LEU A 89 -2.82 3.64 1.83
N SER A 90 -2.10 4.59 2.42
CA SER A 90 -2.09 5.98 1.96
C SER A 90 -1.55 6.07 0.54
N ASN A 91 -0.43 5.41 0.24
CA ASN A 91 0.15 5.36 -1.10
C ASN A 91 -0.82 4.70 -2.10
N GLN A 92 -1.51 3.63 -1.72
CA GLN A 92 -2.49 2.99 -2.59
C GLN A 92 -3.62 3.96 -2.96
N THR A 93 -4.11 4.73 -1.99
CA THR A 93 -5.13 5.77 -2.23
C THR A 93 -4.60 6.88 -3.13
N ALA A 94 -3.37 7.33 -2.93
CA ALA A 94 -2.73 8.34 -3.76
C ALA A 94 -2.55 7.85 -5.21
N TRP A 95 -2.14 6.60 -5.40
CA TRP A 95 -1.99 5.96 -6.70
C TRP A 95 -3.31 5.84 -7.45
N ARG A 96 -4.40 5.47 -6.78
CA ARG A 96 -5.75 5.43 -7.37
C ARG A 96 -6.18 6.82 -7.87
N LYS A 97 -5.96 7.86 -7.06
CA LYS A 97 -6.27 9.25 -7.42
C LYS A 97 -5.45 9.72 -8.63
N ALA A 98 -4.14 9.44 -8.62
CA ALA A 98 -3.25 9.76 -9.73
C ALA A 98 -3.69 9.09 -11.05
N ASN A 99 -4.03 7.81 -10.98
CA ASN A 99 -4.56 7.07 -12.13
C ASN A 99 -5.83 7.68 -12.72
N LEU A 100 -6.79 8.02 -11.85
CA LEU A 100 -8.03 8.61 -12.31
C LEU A 100 -7.79 9.98 -12.98
N ALA A 101 -6.94 10.81 -12.38
CA ALA A 101 -6.59 12.11 -12.93
C ALA A 101 -5.88 11.99 -14.30
N CYS A 102 -4.89 11.10 -14.40
CA CYS A 102 -4.18 10.86 -15.65
C CYS A 102 -5.11 10.34 -16.76
N LYS A 103 -5.97 9.36 -16.46
CA LYS A 103 -6.95 8.85 -17.43
C LYS A 103 -7.90 9.93 -17.93
N LEU A 104 -8.45 10.74 -17.02
CA LEU A 104 -9.32 11.87 -17.39
C LEU A 104 -8.59 12.90 -18.27
N SER A 105 -7.29 13.12 -18.02
CA SER A 105 -6.47 14.00 -18.85
C SER A 105 -6.28 13.43 -20.25
N ILE A 106 -5.93 12.15 -20.37
CA ILE A 106 -5.77 11.44 -21.64
C ILE A 106 -7.08 11.49 -22.43
N ASP A 107 -8.21 11.12 -21.82
CA ASP A 107 -9.53 11.10 -22.45
C ASP A 107 -9.95 12.50 -22.96
N ASN A 108 -9.67 13.55 -22.18
CA ASN A 108 -9.96 14.92 -22.59
C ASN A 108 -9.09 15.37 -23.75
N MET A 109 -7.80 15.01 -23.77
CA MET A 109 -6.91 15.29 -24.89
C MET A 109 -7.37 14.58 -26.16
N GLU A 110 -7.70 13.29 -26.10
CA GLU A 110 -8.23 12.54 -27.25
C GLU A 110 -9.54 13.15 -27.76
N LYS A 111 -10.44 13.56 -26.86
CA LYS A 111 -11.70 14.23 -27.22
C LYS A 111 -11.43 15.60 -27.84
N ASP A 112 -10.52 16.40 -27.30
CA ASP A 112 -10.18 17.72 -27.83
C ASP A 112 -9.52 17.59 -29.21
N GLU A 113 -8.65 16.60 -29.42
CA GLU A 113 -8.11 16.26 -30.75
C GLU A 113 -9.21 15.88 -31.75
N LEU A 114 -10.23 15.11 -31.32
CA LEU A 114 -11.37 14.77 -32.19
C LEU A 114 -12.27 15.98 -32.50
N LEU A 115 -12.42 16.92 -31.56
CA LEU A 115 -13.24 18.12 -31.72
C LEU A 115 -12.56 19.18 -32.61
N HIS A 116 -11.22 19.28 -32.56
CA HIS A 116 -10.43 20.20 -33.39
C HIS A 116 -9.92 19.55 -34.69
N GLY A 117 -9.85 18.22 -34.77
CA GLY A 117 -9.54 17.44 -35.99
C GLY A 117 -10.70 17.29 -36.97
N GLY A 118 -11.83 17.96 -36.68
CA GLY A 118 -13.06 17.95 -37.48
C GLY A 118 -12.98 18.63 -38.86
N ASP A 119 -11.83 19.20 -39.23
CA ASP A 119 -11.61 19.72 -40.61
C ASP A 119 -11.11 18.64 -41.59
N THR A 120 -10.84 17.41 -41.15
CA THR A 120 -10.48 16.30 -42.06
C THR A 120 -11.21 15.03 -41.68
N GLY A 121 -12.24 14.70 -42.45
CA GLY A 121 -13.23 13.66 -42.15
C GLY A 121 -12.68 12.23 -42.05
N SER A 122 -13.11 11.50 -41.02
CA SER A 122 -13.25 10.04 -41.07
C SER A 122 -14.10 9.51 -39.92
N THR A 123 -15.42 9.61 -40.07
CA THR A 123 -16.41 9.11 -39.12
C THR A 123 -16.67 7.61 -39.35
N ARG A 124 -15.74 6.70 -39.01
CA ARG A 124 -16.07 5.24 -39.10
C ARG A 124 -15.26 4.22 -38.30
N GLN A 125 -14.71 4.56 -37.13
CA GLN A 125 -14.00 3.59 -36.26
C GLN A 125 -14.57 3.47 -34.82
N ARG A 126 -15.79 3.97 -34.57
CA ARG A 126 -16.32 4.19 -33.20
C ARG A 126 -16.94 2.97 -32.49
N LYS A 127 -16.57 1.72 -32.79
CA LYS A 127 -17.23 0.56 -32.16
C LYS A 127 -16.35 -0.43 -31.41
N VAL A 128 -15.03 -0.37 -31.52
CA VAL A 128 -14.13 -1.36 -30.90
C VAL A 128 -13.49 -0.86 -29.59
N THR A 129 -13.39 0.45 -29.37
CA THR A 129 -12.64 1.02 -28.22
C THR A 129 -13.42 1.03 -26.90
N LYS A 130 -14.76 0.96 -26.93
CA LYS A 130 -15.58 1.07 -25.71
C LYS A 130 -15.66 -0.25 -24.92
N GLU A 131 -15.61 -1.39 -25.59
CA GLU A 131 -15.65 -2.72 -24.96
C GLU A 131 -14.30 -3.07 -24.32
N SER A 132 -13.18 -2.77 -24.99
CA SER A 132 -11.83 -2.92 -24.43
C SER A 132 -11.60 -2.09 -23.15
N LEU A 133 -12.20 -0.89 -23.08
CA LEU A 133 -12.13 -0.01 -21.90
C LEU A 133 -12.89 -0.58 -20.69
N VAL A 134 -14.08 -1.13 -20.89
CA VAL A 134 -14.89 -1.73 -19.81
C VAL A 134 -14.22 -2.98 -19.27
N GLU A 135 -13.70 -3.84 -20.15
CA GLU A 135 -13.04 -5.10 -19.76
C GLU A 135 -11.73 -4.85 -19.00
N THR A 136 -10.94 -3.86 -19.41
CA THR A 136 -9.72 -3.47 -18.70
C THR A 136 -10.03 -2.79 -17.35
N SER A 137 -11.11 -2.00 -17.26
CA SER A 137 -11.54 -1.37 -16.01
C SER A 137 -12.03 -2.38 -14.96
N SER A 138 -12.73 -3.43 -15.39
CA SER A 138 -13.19 -4.52 -14.53
C SER A 138 -12.00 -5.34 -14.00
N ASN A 139 -11.03 -5.69 -14.85
CA ASN A 139 -9.84 -6.44 -14.42
C ASN A 139 -8.96 -5.67 -13.41
N ILE A 140 -8.84 -4.34 -13.58
CA ILE A 140 -8.11 -3.47 -12.63
C ILE A 140 -8.86 -3.33 -11.32
N THR A 141 -10.18 -3.13 -11.37
CA THR A 141 -11.05 -3.03 -10.18
C THR A 141 -11.04 -4.33 -9.39
N GLU A 142 -11.13 -5.47 -10.08
CA GLU A 142 -11.13 -6.81 -9.48
C GLU A 142 -9.78 -7.17 -8.85
N SER A 143 -8.66 -6.86 -9.52
CA SER A 143 -7.31 -7.04 -8.95
C SER A 143 -7.04 -6.12 -7.75
N LEU A 144 -7.51 -4.87 -7.80
CA LEU A 144 -7.45 -3.95 -6.66
C LEU A 144 -8.33 -4.40 -5.50
N MET A 145 -9.50 -4.97 -5.78
CA MET A 145 -10.37 -5.56 -4.75
C MET A 145 -9.77 -6.82 -4.15
N SER A 146 -9.05 -7.64 -4.93
CA SER A 146 -8.31 -8.82 -4.44
C SER A 146 -7.19 -8.41 -3.47
N ILE A 147 -6.37 -7.42 -3.85
CA ILE A 147 -5.35 -6.84 -2.98
C ILE A 147 -5.98 -6.20 -1.72
N SER A 148 -7.10 -5.48 -1.88
CA SER A 148 -7.80 -4.83 -0.75
C SER A 148 -8.45 -5.82 0.20
N ARG A 149 -8.99 -6.96 -0.30
CA ARG A 149 -9.62 -8.00 0.53
C ARG A 149 -8.62 -8.72 1.44
N MET A 150 -7.49 -9.18 0.91
CA MET A 150 -6.45 -9.85 1.72
C MET A 150 -5.81 -8.92 2.77
N MET A 151 -5.77 -7.60 2.51
CA MET A 151 -5.25 -6.63 3.48
C MET A 151 -6.28 -6.20 4.53
N ALA A 152 -7.57 -6.13 4.18
CA ALA A 152 -8.66 -5.89 5.13
C ALA A 152 -8.80 -7.03 6.16
N GLU A 153 -8.48 -8.27 5.76
CA GLU A 153 -8.42 -9.42 6.67
C GLU A 153 -7.29 -9.28 7.72
N GLN A 154 -6.15 -8.67 7.37
CA GLN A 154 -5.04 -8.45 8.32
C GLN A 154 -5.23 -7.19 9.19
N VAL A 155 -5.95 -6.17 8.71
CA VAL A 155 -6.31 -4.99 9.53
C VAL A 155 -7.41 -5.32 10.54
N ASN A 156 -8.40 -6.16 10.22
CA ASN A 156 -9.40 -6.62 11.20
C ASN A 156 -8.77 -7.37 12.38
N GLN A 157 -7.71 -8.16 12.15
CA GLN A 157 -6.97 -8.82 13.24
C GLN A 157 -6.19 -7.83 14.14
N SER A 158 -5.97 -6.60 13.69
CA SER A 158 -5.29 -5.55 14.48
C SER A 158 -6.23 -4.82 15.45
N ASP A 159 -7.53 -4.71 15.16
CA ASP A 159 -8.50 -4.11 16.09
C ASP A 159 -8.79 -5.02 17.31
N ASP A 160 -8.72 -6.34 17.15
CA ASP A 160 -8.95 -7.28 18.26
C ASP A 160 -7.77 -7.36 19.26
N THR A 161 -6.57 -6.91 18.90
CA THR A 161 -5.39 -6.96 19.79
C THR A 161 -5.26 -5.71 20.68
N ILE A 162 -5.92 -4.60 20.34
CA ILE A 162 -5.99 -3.37 21.17
C ILE A 162 -6.90 -3.59 22.42
N GLY A 163 -7.62 -4.71 22.51
CA GLY A 163 -8.55 -4.99 23.62
C GLY A 163 -8.02 -5.80 24.82
N THR A 164 -6.82 -6.40 24.77
CA THR A 164 -6.43 -7.43 25.78
C THR A 164 -5.22 -7.07 26.67
N LEU A 165 -4.72 -5.83 26.65
CA LEU A 165 -3.63 -5.41 27.56
C LEU A 165 -4.05 -4.25 28.48
N ALA A 166 -5.01 -4.53 29.35
CA ALA A 166 -5.12 -3.84 30.62
C ALA A 166 -4.61 -4.77 31.73
N PRO A 167 -3.43 -4.55 32.33
CA PRO A 167 -3.07 -5.19 33.59
C PRO A 167 -3.44 -4.29 34.76
N PRO A 168 -4.50 -4.57 35.55
CA PRO A 168 -4.67 -3.89 36.82
C PRO A 168 -3.92 -4.66 37.92
N GLY A 169 -2.74 -4.15 38.27
CA GLY A 169 -2.30 -4.01 39.67
C GLY A 169 -1.98 -5.28 40.46
N GLN A 170 -0.73 -5.74 40.37
CA GLN A 170 -0.06 -6.25 41.57
C GLN A 170 0.21 -5.09 42.52
N CYS A 171 -0.74 -4.79 43.40
CA CYS A 171 -0.48 -3.98 44.58
C CYS A 171 -0.02 -4.90 45.71
N TRP A 172 1.30 -4.98 45.91
CA TRP A 172 1.87 -5.48 47.15
C TRP A 172 1.26 -4.76 48.36
N LYS A 173 0.80 -5.54 49.35
CA LYS A 173 0.67 -5.09 50.74
C LYS A 173 1.28 -6.16 51.66
N PRO A 174 2.04 -5.77 52.70
CA PRO A 174 2.90 -6.67 53.45
C PRO A 174 2.20 -7.35 54.64
N THR A 175 2.76 -8.49 55.01
CA THR A 175 2.47 -9.33 56.19
C THR A 175 2.46 -8.54 57.50
N ARG A 176 1.41 -8.72 58.32
CA ARG A 176 1.55 -8.61 59.79
C ARG A 176 0.54 -9.49 60.51
N SER A 177 1.02 -10.59 61.07
CA SER A 177 0.40 -11.33 62.18
C SER A 177 0.36 -10.47 63.44
N LEU A 178 -0.70 -10.62 64.25
CA LEU A 178 -0.72 -10.92 65.71
C LEU A 178 -2.16 -10.68 66.24
N LYS A 179 -2.79 -11.71 66.83
CA LYS A 179 -3.19 -11.83 68.27
C LYS A 179 -3.93 -10.59 68.81
N THR A 180 -5.16 -10.70 69.30
CA THR A 180 -5.72 -11.59 70.35
C THR A 180 -7.21 -11.80 70.17
#